data_AF-A0AAD6X329-F1
#
_entry.id   AF-A0AAD6X329-F1
#
_cell.length_a   1.000
_cell.length_b   1.000
_cell.length_c   1.000
_cell.angle_alpha   90.00
_cell.angle_beta   90.00
_cell.angle_gamma   90.00
#
_symmetry.space_group_name_H-M   'P 1'
#
loop_
_entity.id
_entity.type
_entity.pdbx_description
1 polymer ?
#
loop_
_entity_poly.entity_id
_entity_poly.type
_entity_poly.pdbx_seq_one_letter_code
_entity_poly.pdbx_strand_id
1 'polypeptide(L)'
;MPPKPTSRPTHRLESGAQAKRSTPPPDKHIDREGWNAHYEREVAAKYARISANYPRFEDSPDKEKYWKACGTIADIKQRNDYNGKMLMREQGILIAVAIENLHDGNFAAEWKGLDAAKKKELVIEGVYRAVCVADRDLTRMTCPELTVKGLSGDGKYGLIKMLDRIIAHDPTGNLRVKTMYLFSHPQVDHEMSFTEKASDHLKTFIQCLILARNWLIVKTLVGILEAHRNEPPTIHPTARMGPDGYGKNNTDCVTNELDRHGAFHPSQFNNNPPRKEVPPACAGCHTVVADRSVLRKCARCQNVWYCSRECQKTDWPSHKKICGNESFDPTLLSPDAESPDEFIGCPAEAPGFVRSPALWRQIWYLSKRDSQTQVYHLETTPKHSTSVNLSGYTDQLLFLVARRRAMASGSLPAIIIMLEILLPEARRLEDIGKKTSPEKIRAQLEREYRVDLSAKAIAEAPPFHQPTIEECEEEIRFMKQRIASLGGELPTGLYCYAG
;
A
#
# COMPACT_ATOMS: atom_id res chain seq x y z
N MET A 1 51.47 67.74 -11.33
CA MET A 1 51.06 66.37 -10.95
C MET A 1 50.85 66.33 -9.44
N PRO A 2 49.61 66.17 -8.96
CA PRO A 2 49.29 66.25 -7.53
C PRO A 2 49.53 64.92 -6.79
N PRO A 3 49.69 64.95 -5.47
CA PRO A 3 49.98 63.76 -4.66
C PRO A 3 48.74 62.87 -4.49
N LYS A 4 48.97 61.55 -4.43
CA LYS A 4 47.94 60.51 -4.26
C LYS A 4 47.18 60.65 -2.92
N PRO A 5 45.85 60.48 -2.89
CA PRO A 5 45.08 60.49 -1.65
C PRO A 5 45.20 59.14 -0.90
N THR A 6 45.29 59.26 0.42
CA THR A 6 45.33 58.20 1.43
C THR A 6 44.04 57.36 1.45
N SER A 7 44.18 56.02 1.46
CA SER A 7 43.09 55.05 1.51
C SER A 7 42.43 54.98 2.90
N ARG A 8 41.09 55.02 2.94
CA ARG A 8 40.28 54.66 4.11
C ARG A 8 40.42 53.15 4.44
N PRO A 9 40.39 52.74 5.72
CA PRO A 9 40.33 51.33 6.07
C PRO A 9 38.92 50.80 5.80
N THR A 10 38.81 49.78 4.95
CA THR A 10 37.59 48.99 4.79
C THR A 10 37.52 47.96 5.92
N HIS A 11 36.55 48.11 6.82
CA HIS A 11 36.15 47.03 7.72
C HIS A 11 35.64 45.86 6.87
N ARG A 12 36.46 44.80 6.77
CA ARG A 12 36.04 43.50 6.25
C ARG A 12 35.05 42.92 7.26
N LEU A 13 33.76 42.97 6.93
CA LEU A 13 32.75 42.11 7.54
C LEU A 13 33.14 40.67 7.24
N GLU A 14 33.60 39.94 8.25
CA GLU A 14 33.80 38.50 8.19
C GLU A 14 32.43 37.85 7.92
N SER A 15 32.24 37.37 6.70
CA SER A 15 31.04 36.65 6.30
C SER A 15 31.04 35.26 6.94
N GLY A 16 30.16 35.11 7.93
CA GLY A 16 29.24 33.98 8.12
C GLY A 16 29.79 32.56 7.95
N ALA A 17 29.83 31.85 9.07
CA ALA A 17 30.09 30.42 9.20
C ALA A 17 29.47 29.58 8.07
N GLN A 18 30.32 28.83 7.35
CA GLN A 18 29.89 27.72 6.50
C GLN A 18 29.07 26.74 7.35
N ALA A 19 27.81 26.51 6.96
CA ALA A 19 26.98 25.45 7.54
C ALA A 19 27.74 24.12 7.42
N LYS A 20 28.03 23.48 8.56
CA LYS A 20 28.65 22.15 8.60
C LYS A 20 27.79 21.19 7.76
N ARG A 21 28.35 20.63 6.68
CA ARG A 21 27.69 19.58 5.90
C ARG A 21 27.33 18.43 6.85
N SER A 22 26.07 17.98 6.80
CA SER A 22 25.62 16.80 7.54
C SER A 22 26.51 15.61 7.18
N THR A 23 26.96 14.84 8.17
CA THR A 23 27.68 13.59 7.92
C THR A 23 26.81 12.66 7.07
N PRO A 24 27.36 12.00 6.03
CA PRO A 24 26.59 11.07 5.21
C PRO A 24 26.00 9.94 6.08
N PRO A 25 24.84 9.38 5.71
CA PRO A 25 24.29 8.24 6.42
C PRO A 25 25.25 7.03 6.34
N PRO A 26 25.29 6.17 7.37
CA PRO A 26 25.91 4.85 7.27
C PRO A 26 25.31 4.02 6.13
N ASP A 27 26.08 3.05 5.63
CA ASP A 27 25.62 2.13 4.58
C ASP A 27 24.50 1.23 5.12
N LYS A 28 23.33 1.27 4.47
CA LYS A 28 22.13 0.50 4.84
C LYS A 28 22.33 -1.02 4.83
N HIS A 29 23.32 -1.53 4.11
CA HIS A 29 23.66 -2.95 4.05
C HIS A 29 24.63 -3.38 5.15
N ILE A 30 25.33 -2.43 5.79
CA ILE A 30 26.35 -2.69 6.81
C ILE A 30 25.82 -2.33 8.21
N ASP A 31 25.21 -1.16 8.35
CA ASP A 31 24.71 -0.62 9.63
C ASP A 31 23.28 -0.07 9.44
N ARG A 32 22.30 -0.97 9.45
CA ARG A 32 20.87 -0.63 9.29
C ARG A 32 20.37 0.28 10.41
N GLU A 33 20.84 0.07 11.63
CA GLU A 33 20.40 0.87 12.77
C GLU A 33 20.92 2.31 12.67
N GLY A 34 22.22 2.48 12.41
CA GLY A 34 22.82 3.80 12.23
C GLY A 34 22.27 4.54 11.01
N TRP A 35 22.04 3.82 9.91
CA TRP A 35 21.36 4.34 8.73
C TRP A 35 19.94 4.84 9.04
N ASN A 36 19.12 4.04 9.74
CA ASN A 36 17.77 4.48 10.13
C ASN A 36 17.81 5.62 11.16
N ALA A 37 18.74 5.60 12.11
CA ALA A 37 18.90 6.66 13.10
C ALA A 37 19.28 8.00 12.46
N HIS A 38 20.08 7.99 11.37
CA HIS A 38 20.33 9.19 10.58
C HIS A 38 19.04 9.76 10.00
N TYR A 39 18.25 8.92 9.33
CA TYR A 39 16.95 9.29 8.78
C TYR A 39 16.00 9.89 9.83
N GLU A 40 15.86 9.24 11.00
CA GLU A 40 14.93 9.71 12.04
C GLU A 40 15.33 11.09 12.59
N ARG A 41 16.64 11.39 12.67
CA ARG A 41 17.11 12.74 13.04
C ARG A 41 16.73 13.78 12.00
N GLU A 42 16.94 13.50 10.71
CA GLU A 42 16.62 14.44 9.63
C GLU A 42 15.11 14.67 9.51
N VAL A 43 14.30 13.62 9.63
CA VAL A 43 12.82 13.73 9.66
C VAL A 43 12.35 14.48 10.89
N ALA A 44 12.90 14.19 12.07
CA ALA A 44 12.56 14.93 13.27
C ALA A 44 12.91 16.42 13.12
N ALA A 45 14.05 16.76 12.53
CA ALA A 45 14.45 18.14 12.26
C ALA A 45 13.48 18.83 11.28
N LYS A 46 13.10 18.16 10.19
CA LYS A 46 12.19 18.70 9.16
C LYS A 46 10.74 18.88 9.66
N TYR A 47 10.24 17.91 10.44
CA TYR A 47 8.82 17.84 10.83
C TYR A 47 8.57 18.12 12.32
N ALA A 48 9.56 18.66 13.06
CA ALA A 48 9.43 18.98 14.49
C ALA A 48 8.24 19.89 14.84
N ARG A 49 7.80 20.72 13.88
CA ARG A 49 6.67 21.64 14.04
C ARG A 49 5.84 21.69 12.77
N ILE A 50 4.56 21.38 12.90
CA ILE A 50 3.57 21.66 11.86
C ILE A 50 3.35 23.16 11.83
N SER A 51 3.80 23.81 10.75
CA SER A 51 3.66 25.25 10.53
C SER A 51 3.06 25.49 9.15
N ALA A 52 2.00 26.30 9.09
CA ALA A 52 1.40 26.76 7.84
C ALA A 52 2.31 27.75 7.07
N ASN A 53 3.44 28.16 7.68
CA ASN A 53 4.45 28.99 7.04
C ASN A 53 5.56 28.15 6.38
N TYR A 54 5.45 26.82 6.38
CA TYR A 54 6.37 25.98 5.65
C TYR A 54 6.03 26.07 4.15
N PRO A 55 6.97 26.51 3.28
CA PRO A 55 6.65 26.84 1.91
C PRO A 55 6.25 25.61 1.10
N ARG A 56 5.24 25.77 0.23
CA ARG A 56 4.84 24.76 -0.75
C ARG A 56 5.89 24.69 -1.86
N PHE A 57 5.88 23.61 -2.64
CA PHE A 57 6.69 23.57 -3.87
C PHE A 57 6.32 24.71 -4.83
N GLU A 58 5.04 25.08 -4.92
CA GLU A 58 4.57 26.23 -5.71
C GLU A 58 5.18 27.56 -5.26
N ASP A 59 5.44 27.72 -3.96
CA ASP A 59 5.94 28.97 -3.37
C ASP A 59 7.49 29.06 -3.37
N SER A 60 8.17 28.08 -3.98
CA SER A 60 9.64 27.96 -3.95
C SER A 60 10.22 27.98 -5.38
N PRO A 61 10.45 29.17 -5.99
CA PRO A 61 10.90 29.28 -7.39
C PRO A 61 12.24 28.59 -7.66
N ASP A 62 13.11 28.52 -6.66
CA ASP A 62 14.40 27.83 -6.70
C ASP A 62 14.28 26.31 -6.87
N LYS A 63 13.09 25.76 -6.60
CA LYS A 63 12.76 24.34 -6.77
C LYS A 63 12.31 24.01 -8.20
N GLU A 64 12.09 25.00 -9.08
CA GLU A 64 11.62 24.76 -10.45
C GLU A 64 12.55 23.87 -11.27
N LYS A 65 13.85 23.95 -10.99
CA LYS A 65 14.88 23.09 -11.58
C LYS A 65 14.59 21.59 -11.41
N TYR A 66 13.90 21.17 -10.34
CA TYR A 66 13.68 19.75 -10.06
C TYR A 66 12.71 19.12 -11.04
N TRP A 67 11.53 19.72 -11.24
CA TRP A 67 10.57 19.15 -12.18
C TRP A 67 11.02 19.32 -13.62
N LYS A 68 11.68 20.43 -13.97
CA LYS A 68 12.32 20.58 -15.29
C LYS A 68 13.37 19.50 -15.59
N ALA A 69 14.11 19.05 -14.57
CA ALA A 69 15.09 17.98 -14.72
C ALA A 69 14.47 16.58 -14.82
N CYS A 70 13.21 16.40 -14.40
CA CYS A 70 12.50 15.12 -14.45
C CYS A 70 12.01 14.74 -15.85
N GLY A 71 12.20 15.60 -16.87
CA GLY A 71 11.75 15.37 -18.24
C GLY A 71 10.56 16.24 -18.63
N THR A 72 9.91 15.90 -19.74
CA THR A 72 8.75 16.66 -20.23
C THR A 72 7.48 16.31 -19.44
N ILE A 73 6.46 17.16 -19.54
CA ILE A 73 5.14 16.88 -18.92
C ILE A 73 4.59 15.53 -19.40
N ALA A 74 4.73 15.21 -20.70
CA ALA A 74 4.26 13.95 -21.26
C ALA A 74 4.98 12.74 -20.63
N ASP A 75 6.31 12.82 -20.48
CA ASP A 75 7.10 11.76 -19.86
C ASP A 75 6.69 11.53 -18.40
N ILE A 76 6.46 12.61 -17.64
CA ILE A 76 6.03 12.50 -16.24
C ILE A 76 4.61 11.92 -16.16
N LYS A 77 3.68 12.34 -17.03
CA LYS A 77 2.31 11.80 -17.08
C LYS A 77 2.30 10.30 -17.37
N GLN A 78 3.05 9.85 -18.37
CA GLN A 78 3.16 8.42 -18.71
C GLN A 78 3.69 7.60 -17.53
N ARG A 79 4.69 8.11 -16.83
CA ARG A 79 5.24 7.46 -15.63
C ARG A 79 4.24 7.48 -14.46
N ASN A 80 3.50 8.56 -14.26
CA ASN A 80 2.46 8.64 -13.24
C ASN A 80 1.34 7.62 -13.48
N ASP A 81 0.91 7.41 -14.73
CA ASP A 81 -0.06 6.36 -15.07
C ASP A 81 0.46 4.96 -14.69
N TYR A 82 1.69 4.65 -15.10
CA TYR A 82 2.34 3.37 -14.73
C TYR A 82 2.47 3.21 -13.21
N ASN A 83 2.98 4.23 -12.51
CA ASN A 83 3.18 4.20 -11.07
C ASN A 83 1.86 4.14 -10.31
N GLY A 84 0.79 4.77 -10.82
CA GLY A 84 -0.56 4.67 -10.28
C GLY A 84 -1.09 3.25 -10.34
N LYS A 85 -0.96 2.59 -11.51
CA LYS A 85 -1.31 1.17 -11.69
C LYS A 85 -0.53 0.26 -10.73
N MET A 86 0.79 0.49 -10.62
CA MET A 86 1.63 -0.28 -9.70
C MET A 86 1.25 -0.06 -8.24
N LEU A 87 1.02 1.19 -7.82
CA LEU A 87 0.61 1.50 -6.44
C LEU A 87 -0.71 0.82 -6.08
N MET A 88 -1.73 0.89 -6.94
CA MET A 88 -3.03 0.24 -6.67
C MET A 88 -2.92 -1.28 -6.55
N ARG A 89 -2.06 -1.92 -7.36
CA ARG A 89 -1.74 -3.34 -7.23
C ARG A 89 -1.07 -3.65 -5.89
N GLU A 90 -0.07 -2.88 -5.50
CA GLU A 90 0.65 -3.06 -4.24
C GLU A 90 -0.25 -2.81 -3.01
N GLN A 91 -1.18 -1.87 -3.11
CA GLN A 91 -2.21 -1.66 -2.09
C GLN A 91 -3.13 -2.87 -1.96
N GLY A 92 -3.57 -3.44 -3.08
CA GLY A 92 -4.36 -4.67 -3.06
C GLY A 92 -3.60 -5.85 -2.43
N ILE A 93 -2.29 -5.98 -2.70
CA ILE A 93 -1.43 -6.97 -2.05
C ILE A 93 -1.34 -6.71 -0.54
N LEU A 94 -1.09 -5.47 -0.13
CA LEU A 94 -1.02 -5.09 1.29
C LEU A 94 -2.33 -5.43 2.01
N ILE A 95 -3.48 -5.10 1.42
CA ILE A 95 -4.79 -5.41 2.01
C ILE A 95 -4.96 -6.92 2.18
N ALA A 96 -4.68 -7.72 1.16
CA ALA A 96 -4.81 -9.17 1.23
C ALA A 96 -3.92 -9.77 2.35
N VAL A 97 -2.65 -9.35 2.41
CA VAL A 97 -1.72 -9.79 3.46
C VAL A 97 -2.18 -9.30 4.84
N ALA A 98 -2.66 -8.07 4.94
CA ALA A 98 -3.09 -7.48 6.21
C ALA A 98 -4.35 -8.15 6.76
N ILE A 99 -5.34 -8.47 5.92
CA ILE A 99 -6.54 -9.23 6.31
C ILE A 99 -6.13 -10.58 6.90
N GLU A 100 -5.28 -11.34 6.21
CA GLU A 100 -4.81 -12.64 6.70
C GLU A 100 -4.09 -12.50 8.04
N ASN A 101 -3.24 -11.49 8.22
CA ASN A 101 -2.49 -11.33 9.46
C ASN A 101 -3.35 -10.83 10.63
N LEU A 102 -4.28 -9.90 10.38
CA LEU A 102 -5.05 -9.23 11.43
C LEU A 102 -6.38 -9.90 11.76
N HIS A 103 -7.10 -10.41 10.76
CA HIS A 103 -8.42 -11.02 10.95
C HIS A 103 -8.32 -12.53 11.12
N ASP A 104 -7.52 -13.18 10.28
CA ASP A 104 -7.39 -14.65 10.30
C ASP A 104 -6.23 -15.11 11.21
N GLY A 105 -5.27 -14.22 11.45
CA GLY A 105 -4.12 -14.44 12.31
C GLY A 105 -4.24 -13.72 13.66
N ASN A 106 -3.19 -13.81 14.45
CA ASN A 106 -3.10 -13.18 15.77
C ASN A 106 -2.12 -11.98 15.78
N PHE A 107 -1.78 -11.45 14.60
CA PHE A 107 -0.70 -10.46 14.46
C PHE A 107 -0.94 -9.22 15.32
N ALA A 108 -2.18 -8.76 15.47
CA ALA A 108 -2.50 -7.60 16.30
C ALA A 108 -2.11 -7.82 17.78
N ALA A 109 -2.40 -9.00 18.32
CA ALA A 109 -2.08 -9.35 19.70
C ALA A 109 -0.57 -9.64 19.87
N GLU A 110 0.03 -10.34 18.91
CA GLU A 110 1.47 -10.60 18.86
C GLU A 110 2.25 -9.28 18.83
N TRP A 111 1.92 -8.39 17.89
CA TRP A 111 2.50 -7.06 17.79
C TRP A 111 2.35 -6.28 19.09
N LYS A 112 1.19 -6.33 19.74
CA LYS A 112 0.99 -5.66 21.03
C LYS A 112 1.92 -6.22 22.11
N GLY A 113 2.13 -7.54 22.14
CA GLY A 113 2.99 -8.24 23.10
C GLY A 113 4.49 -8.08 22.86
N LEU A 114 4.93 -7.67 21.66
CA LEU A 114 6.34 -7.42 21.38
C LEU A 114 6.90 -6.26 22.21
N ASP A 115 8.13 -6.44 22.70
CA ASP A 115 8.89 -5.38 23.34
C ASP A 115 9.35 -4.30 22.35
N ALA A 116 9.86 -3.19 22.88
CA ALA A 116 10.28 -2.05 22.07
C ALA A 116 11.48 -2.37 21.15
N ALA A 117 12.37 -3.28 21.55
CA ALA A 117 13.55 -3.64 20.77
C ALA A 117 13.14 -4.46 19.54
N LYS A 118 12.24 -5.43 19.72
CA LYS A 118 11.76 -6.25 18.61
C LYS A 118 10.87 -5.46 17.64
N LYS A 119 10.04 -4.55 18.15
CA LYS A 119 9.30 -3.60 17.28
C LYS A 119 10.24 -2.72 16.46
N LYS A 120 11.29 -2.18 17.09
CA LYS A 120 12.32 -1.41 16.39
C LYS A 120 12.99 -2.23 15.29
N GLU A 121 13.41 -3.47 15.59
CA GLU A 121 14.03 -4.38 14.64
C GLU A 121 13.13 -4.60 13.40
N LEU A 122 11.86 -4.98 13.62
CA LEU A 122 10.90 -5.24 12.55
C LEU A 122 10.60 -4.01 11.71
N VAL A 123 10.45 -2.82 12.33
CA VAL A 123 10.22 -1.58 11.59
C VAL A 123 11.43 -1.24 10.71
N ILE A 124 12.65 -1.30 11.26
CA ILE A 124 13.87 -1.02 10.49
C ILE A 124 14.01 -2.01 9.34
N GLU A 125 13.72 -3.29 9.57
CA GLU A 125 13.75 -4.32 8.54
C GLU A 125 12.72 -4.06 7.42
N GLY A 126 11.49 -3.69 7.78
CA GLY A 126 10.46 -3.36 6.79
C GLY A 126 10.82 -2.14 5.94
N VAL A 127 11.38 -1.09 6.55
CA VAL A 127 11.87 0.10 5.84
C VAL A 127 13.04 -0.28 4.92
N TYR A 128 13.99 -1.06 5.42
CA TYR A 128 15.13 -1.57 4.63
C TYR A 128 14.67 -2.37 3.40
N ARG A 129 13.75 -3.33 3.60
CA ARG A 129 13.16 -4.10 2.49
C ARG A 129 12.53 -3.19 1.45
N ALA A 130 11.74 -2.21 1.88
CA ALA A 130 11.04 -1.29 0.98
C ALA A 130 12.00 -0.45 0.12
N VAL A 131 13.06 0.12 0.72
CA VAL A 131 14.03 0.92 -0.04
C VAL A 131 14.90 0.06 -0.97
N CYS A 132 15.15 -1.21 -0.65
CA CYS A 132 15.96 -2.09 -1.47
C CYS A 132 15.25 -2.52 -2.77
N VAL A 133 13.91 -2.47 -2.83
CA VAL A 133 13.17 -2.86 -4.04
C VAL A 133 13.38 -1.87 -5.19
N ALA A 134 13.55 -0.58 -4.91
CA ALA A 134 13.59 0.46 -5.96
C ALA A 134 14.69 1.53 -5.74
N ASP A 135 15.62 1.30 -4.81
CA ASP A 135 16.66 2.26 -4.37
C ASP A 135 16.13 3.66 -4.01
N ARG A 136 14.96 3.72 -3.37
CA ARG A 136 14.24 4.98 -3.06
C ARG A 136 14.56 5.55 -1.67
N ASP A 137 15.82 5.48 -1.23
CA ASP A 137 16.18 5.84 0.14
C ASP A 137 15.84 7.31 0.47
N LEU A 138 16.11 8.25 -0.45
CA LEU A 138 15.83 9.66 -0.18
C LEU A 138 14.33 9.98 -0.17
N THR A 139 13.48 9.18 -0.84
CA THR A 139 12.02 9.35 -0.81
C THR A 139 11.47 9.26 0.62
N ARG A 140 12.17 8.56 1.53
CA ARG A 140 11.80 8.47 2.95
C ARG A 140 11.69 9.82 3.63
N MET A 141 12.43 10.84 3.18
CA MET A 141 12.35 12.21 3.71
C MET A 141 10.96 12.85 3.54
N THR A 142 10.11 12.26 2.70
CA THR A 142 8.69 12.64 2.54
C THR A 142 7.72 11.77 3.33
N CYS A 143 8.20 10.78 4.08
CA CYS A 143 7.41 9.77 4.77
C CYS A 143 7.57 9.83 6.31
N PRO A 144 7.28 10.97 6.99
CA PRO A 144 7.46 11.10 8.44
C PRO A 144 6.68 10.07 9.28
N GLU A 145 5.72 9.36 8.68
CA GLU A 145 5.02 8.21 9.26
C GLU A 145 5.94 7.03 9.58
N LEU A 146 6.97 6.81 8.77
CA LEU A 146 7.79 5.59 8.76
C LEU A 146 8.92 5.59 9.80
N THR A 147 8.76 6.34 10.88
CA THR A 147 9.69 6.31 12.02
C THR A 147 9.38 5.12 12.93
N VAL A 148 10.38 4.59 13.63
CA VAL A 148 10.20 3.54 14.65
C VAL A 148 9.13 3.96 15.65
N LYS A 149 9.21 5.22 16.13
CA LYS A 149 8.21 5.78 17.06
C LYS A 149 6.81 5.87 16.45
N GLY A 150 6.71 6.22 15.17
CA GLY A 150 5.44 6.35 14.44
C GLY A 150 4.72 5.01 14.33
N LEU A 151 5.40 4.01 13.80
CA LEU A 151 4.85 2.69 13.49
C LEU A 151 4.70 1.79 14.72
N SER A 152 5.59 1.90 15.72
CA SER A 152 5.55 1.06 16.93
C SER A 152 4.55 1.52 17.98
N GLY A 153 4.05 2.76 17.88
CA GLY A 153 3.15 3.35 18.87
C GLY A 153 1.66 3.24 18.50
N ASP A 154 0.79 3.66 19.41
CA ASP A 154 -0.67 3.66 19.21
C ASP A 154 -1.19 4.96 18.55
N GLY A 155 -0.30 5.75 17.94
CA GLY A 155 -0.64 7.02 17.29
C GLY A 155 -1.43 6.85 15.99
N LYS A 156 -1.76 7.96 15.31
CA LYS A 156 -2.44 7.91 14.00
C LYS A 156 -1.68 7.01 13.00
N TYR A 157 -0.36 6.96 13.09
CA TYR A 157 0.53 6.21 12.20
C TYR A 157 1.02 4.88 12.78
N GLY A 158 0.42 4.41 13.88
CA GLY A 158 0.72 3.07 14.40
C GLY A 158 0.43 2.01 13.35
N LEU A 159 1.29 0.99 13.24
CA LEU A 159 1.23 -0.06 12.22
C LEU A 159 -0.18 -0.63 12.07
N ILE A 160 -0.75 -1.15 13.18
CA ILE A 160 -2.09 -1.75 13.19
C ILE A 160 -3.15 -0.76 12.68
N LYS A 161 -3.11 0.50 13.13
CA LYS A 161 -4.07 1.53 12.68
C LYS A 161 -3.91 1.90 11.21
N MET A 162 -2.72 1.82 10.64
CA MET A 162 -2.51 2.04 9.20
C MET A 162 -3.06 0.87 8.39
N LEU A 163 -2.85 -0.37 8.85
CA LEU A 163 -3.41 -1.58 8.24
C LEU A 163 -4.95 -1.58 8.31
N ASP A 164 -5.53 -1.29 9.48
CA ASP A 164 -7.00 -1.22 9.65
C ASP A 164 -7.64 -0.21 8.67
N ARG A 165 -7.00 0.95 8.46
CA ARG A 165 -7.53 1.97 7.55
C ARG A 165 -7.48 1.55 6.09
N ILE A 166 -6.40 0.93 5.64
CA ILE A 166 -6.32 0.49 4.24
C ILE A 166 -7.24 -0.71 3.98
N ILE A 167 -7.42 -1.60 4.97
CA ILE A 167 -8.45 -2.66 4.92
C ILE A 167 -9.84 -2.04 4.85
N ALA A 168 -10.15 -1.05 5.69
CA ALA A 168 -11.46 -0.40 5.67
C ALA A 168 -11.75 0.35 4.36
N HIS A 169 -10.70 0.82 3.66
CA HIS A 169 -10.83 1.49 2.36
C HIS A 169 -11.30 0.56 1.25
N ASP A 170 -10.71 -0.63 1.17
CA ASP A 170 -11.17 -1.66 0.23
C ASP A 170 -11.12 -3.03 0.91
N PRO A 171 -12.20 -3.43 1.62
CA PRO A 171 -12.19 -4.65 2.39
C PRO A 171 -12.06 -5.89 1.52
N THR A 172 -12.28 -5.77 0.19
CA THR A 172 -12.35 -6.86 -0.80
C THR A 172 -11.07 -7.69 -0.86
N GLY A 173 -9.89 -7.08 -0.73
CA GLY A 173 -8.62 -7.83 -0.74
C GLY A 173 -8.33 -8.62 -2.03
N ASN A 174 -8.92 -8.24 -3.16
CA ASN A 174 -8.79 -8.91 -4.46
C ASN A 174 -7.50 -8.54 -5.23
N LEU A 175 -6.42 -8.22 -4.51
CA LEU A 175 -5.11 -7.84 -5.07
C LEU A 175 -5.11 -6.59 -5.99
N ARG A 176 -6.23 -5.86 -6.12
CA ARG A 176 -6.33 -4.58 -6.83
C ARG A 176 -7.40 -3.70 -6.19
N VAL A 177 -7.01 -2.57 -5.62
CA VAL A 177 -8.00 -1.62 -5.09
C VAL A 177 -8.85 -1.01 -6.19
N LYS A 178 -10.14 -0.75 -5.93
CA LYS A 178 -11.01 -0.02 -6.88
C LYS A 178 -10.60 1.44 -7.04
N THR A 179 -10.23 2.07 -5.94
CA THR A 179 -9.76 3.45 -5.87
C THR A 179 -8.47 3.50 -5.07
N MET A 180 -7.56 4.41 -5.43
CA MET A 180 -6.29 4.56 -4.72
C MET A 180 -6.51 5.07 -3.29
N TYR A 181 -5.81 4.48 -2.31
CA TYR A 181 -5.74 5.02 -0.95
C TYR A 181 -4.52 5.93 -0.80
N LEU A 182 -4.65 7.10 -0.17
CA LEU A 182 -3.50 7.98 0.09
C LEU A 182 -3.25 8.11 1.59
N PHE A 183 -2.08 7.66 2.05
CA PHE A 183 -1.59 7.94 3.39
C PHE A 183 -1.24 9.43 3.52
N SER A 184 -1.98 10.12 4.41
CA SER A 184 -1.93 11.57 4.56
C SER A 184 -1.10 12.04 5.76
N HIS A 185 -0.27 13.07 5.53
CA HIS A 185 0.40 13.81 6.59
C HIS A 185 0.23 15.32 6.39
N PRO A 186 -0.40 16.04 7.34
CA PRO A 186 -0.75 17.46 7.19
C PRO A 186 0.36 18.37 6.62
N GLN A 187 1.60 18.21 7.08
CA GLN A 187 2.71 19.04 6.59
C GLN A 187 3.23 18.59 5.22
N VAL A 188 3.18 17.30 4.91
CA VAL A 188 3.59 16.80 3.58
C VAL A 188 2.53 17.17 2.57
N ASP A 189 1.25 16.96 2.91
CA ASP A 189 0.10 17.33 2.09
C ASP A 189 0.10 18.84 1.82
N HIS A 190 0.44 19.66 2.83
CA HIS A 190 0.65 21.09 2.62
C HIS A 190 1.83 21.39 1.69
N GLU A 191 3.02 20.84 1.96
CA GLU A 191 4.23 21.04 1.14
C GLU A 191 3.97 20.69 -0.33
N MET A 192 3.23 19.60 -0.56
CA MET A 192 2.86 19.10 -1.87
C MET A 192 1.62 19.81 -2.46
N SER A 193 0.80 20.54 -1.69
CA SER A 193 -0.39 21.20 -2.23
C SER A 193 -0.06 22.29 -3.25
N PHE A 194 -1.01 22.56 -4.16
CA PHE A 194 -0.89 23.60 -5.19
C PHE A 194 -2.23 24.28 -5.48
N THR A 195 -2.20 25.49 -6.01
CA THR A 195 -3.41 26.19 -6.48
C THR A 195 -3.79 25.76 -7.89
N GLU A 196 -5.02 26.09 -8.32
CA GLU A 196 -5.44 25.89 -9.71
C GLU A 196 -4.53 26.60 -10.73
N LYS A 197 -3.88 27.70 -10.32
CA LYS A 197 -2.96 28.50 -11.13
C LYS A 197 -1.57 27.87 -11.30
N ALA A 198 -1.25 26.81 -10.54
CA ALA A 198 0.02 26.11 -10.68
C ALA A 198 0.21 25.59 -12.11
N SER A 199 1.45 25.58 -12.58
CA SER A 199 1.77 25.04 -13.90
C SER A 199 1.48 23.55 -13.98
N ASP A 200 1.05 23.06 -15.15
CA ASP A 200 0.81 21.64 -15.36
C ASP A 200 2.05 20.79 -15.11
N HIS A 201 3.23 21.34 -15.34
CA HIS A 201 4.49 20.69 -15.03
C HIS A 201 4.64 20.45 -13.52
N LEU A 202 4.39 21.48 -12.71
CA LEU A 202 4.41 21.37 -11.25
C LEU A 202 3.35 20.39 -10.73
N LYS A 203 2.12 20.48 -11.25
CA LYS A 203 1.02 19.58 -10.88
C LYS A 203 1.40 18.11 -11.14
N THR A 204 1.88 17.82 -12.34
CA THR A 204 2.28 16.45 -12.76
C THR A 204 3.47 15.95 -11.94
N PHE A 205 4.41 16.83 -11.61
CA PHE A 205 5.55 16.50 -10.74
C PHE A 205 5.12 16.15 -9.32
N ILE A 206 4.24 16.95 -8.72
CA ILE A 206 3.72 16.71 -7.37
C ILE A 206 2.98 15.37 -7.30
N GLN A 207 2.17 15.04 -8.31
CA GLN A 207 1.53 13.73 -8.43
C GLN A 207 2.56 12.59 -8.36
N CYS A 208 3.70 12.74 -9.04
CA CYS A 208 4.78 11.76 -8.98
C CYS A 208 5.33 11.56 -7.56
N LEU A 209 5.54 12.66 -6.82
CA LEU A 209 6.01 12.62 -5.43
C LEU A 209 5.02 11.88 -4.51
N ILE A 210 3.73 12.14 -4.69
CA ILE A 210 2.66 11.51 -3.90
C ILE A 210 2.61 10.00 -4.16
N LEU A 211 2.72 9.58 -5.42
CA LEU A 211 2.77 8.17 -5.81
C LEU A 211 3.99 7.47 -5.21
N ALA A 212 5.18 8.08 -5.35
CA ALA A 212 6.44 7.53 -4.83
C ALA A 212 6.40 7.34 -3.30
N ARG A 213 5.92 8.36 -2.58
CA ARG A 213 5.75 8.33 -1.13
C ARG A 213 4.80 7.21 -0.69
N ASN A 214 3.60 7.15 -1.29
CA ASN A 214 2.59 6.16 -0.92
C ASN A 214 3.05 4.74 -1.23
N TRP A 215 3.74 4.54 -2.35
CA TRP A 215 4.34 3.25 -2.68
C TRP A 215 5.35 2.81 -1.61
N LEU A 216 6.22 3.72 -1.16
CA LEU A 216 7.20 3.41 -0.13
C LEU A 216 6.56 3.06 1.22
N ILE A 217 5.49 3.78 1.60
CA ILE A 217 4.70 3.45 2.78
C ILE A 217 4.12 2.04 2.65
N VAL A 218 3.43 1.75 1.54
CA VAL A 218 2.82 0.42 1.29
C VAL A 218 3.88 -0.69 1.38
N LYS A 219 5.01 -0.53 0.70
CA LYS A 219 6.10 -1.51 0.73
C LYS A 219 6.72 -1.69 2.11
N THR A 220 6.80 -0.63 2.90
CA THR A 220 7.28 -0.71 4.28
C THR A 220 6.32 -1.55 5.12
N LEU A 221 5.01 -1.29 5.03
CA LEU A 221 4.01 -2.06 5.78
C LEU A 221 4.02 -3.54 5.40
N VAL A 222 4.09 -3.85 4.09
CA VAL A 222 4.27 -5.24 3.61
C VAL A 222 5.56 -5.84 4.17
N GLY A 223 6.68 -5.11 4.08
CA GLY A 223 7.99 -5.57 4.54
C GLY A 223 8.01 -5.91 6.04
N ILE A 224 7.28 -5.16 6.88
CA ILE A 224 7.14 -5.47 8.31
C ILE A 224 6.36 -6.78 8.52
N LEU A 225 5.24 -6.98 7.82
CA LEU A 225 4.43 -8.20 7.92
C LEU A 225 5.20 -9.43 7.41
N GLU A 226 6.01 -9.28 6.36
CA GLU A 226 6.90 -10.33 5.86
C GLU A 226 8.03 -10.64 6.85
N ALA A 227 8.68 -9.61 7.41
CA ALA A 227 9.75 -9.78 8.39
C ALA A 227 9.24 -10.46 9.67
N HIS A 228 8.05 -10.09 10.15
CA HIS A 228 7.42 -10.74 11.29
C HIS A 228 7.17 -12.23 11.07
N ARG A 229 6.79 -12.62 9.84
CA ARG A 229 6.59 -14.01 9.44
C ARG A 229 7.90 -14.76 9.14
N ASN A 230 9.05 -14.14 9.41
CA ASN A 230 10.38 -14.65 9.08
C ASN A 230 10.54 -14.99 7.59
N GLU A 231 9.80 -14.31 6.71
CA GLU A 231 9.97 -14.49 5.28
C GLU A 231 11.30 -13.85 4.84
N PRO A 232 12.07 -14.52 3.96
CA PRO A 232 13.30 -13.95 3.44
C PRO A 232 12.97 -12.67 2.67
N PRO A 233 13.84 -11.65 2.72
CA PRO A 233 13.60 -10.42 2.00
C PRO A 233 13.63 -10.72 0.50
N THR A 234 12.58 -10.31 -0.22
CA THR A 234 12.52 -10.42 -1.68
C THR A 234 13.41 -9.35 -2.31
N ILE A 235 14.72 -9.47 -2.12
CA ILE A 235 15.71 -8.55 -2.69
C ILE A 235 16.01 -9.07 -4.09
N HIS A 236 15.55 -8.36 -5.11
CA HIS A 236 16.21 -8.47 -6.41
C HIS A 236 17.58 -7.81 -6.22
N PRO A 237 18.70 -8.55 -6.37
CA PRO A 237 20.00 -7.90 -6.42
C PRO A 237 19.88 -6.84 -7.50
N THR A 238 20.00 -5.57 -7.13
CA THR A 238 20.20 -4.50 -8.10
C THR A 238 21.23 -5.02 -9.08
N ALA A 239 20.85 -5.21 -10.34
CA ALA A 239 21.77 -5.65 -11.37
C ALA A 239 23.07 -4.86 -11.17
N ARG A 240 24.21 -5.57 -11.02
CA ARG A 240 25.51 -4.95 -10.74
C ARG A 240 25.64 -3.71 -11.61
N MET A 241 25.72 -2.54 -10.97
CA MET A 241 25.94 -1.28 -11.67
C MET A 241 27.28 -1.40 -12.40
N GLY A 242 27.24 -1.53 -13.72
CA GLY A 242 28.42 -1.33 -14.54
C GLY A 242 28.89 0.12 -14.43
N PRO A 243 30.16 0.41 -14.76
CA PRO A 243 30.73 1.77 -14.74
C PRO A 243 29.96 2.79 -15.59
N ASP A 244 29.05 2.32 -16.45
CA ASP A 244 28.31 3.14 -17.41
C ASP A 244 26.88 3.52 -16.93
N GLY A 245 26.51 3.14 -15.69
CA GLY A 245 25.48 3.82 -14.90
C GLY A 245 24.03 3.81 -15.38
N TYR A 246 23.65 3.08 -16.44
CA TYR A 246 22.24 2.98 -16.87
C TYR A 246 21.87 1.58 -17.37
N GLY A 247 21.19 0.81 -16.52
CA GLY A 247 20.46 -0.38 -16.96
C GLY A 247 19.23 0.04 -17.78
N LYS A 248 19.20 -0.34 -19.06
CA LYS A 248 18.21 0.10 -20.05
C LYS A 248 16.74 -0.31 -19.81
N ASN A 249 16.39 -0.97 -18.69
CA ASN A 249 15.06 -1.57 -18.51
C ASN A 249 14.35 -1.24 -17.18
N ASN A 250 14.72 -0.21 -16.41
CA ASN A 250 14.07 0.03 -15.10
C ASN A 250 13.22 1.32 -15.07
N THR A 251 11.93 1.15 -14.80
CA THR A 251 10.85 2.14 -14.73
C THR A 251 10.94 3.14 -13.55
N ASP A 252 12.12 3.31 -12.94
CA ASP A 252 12.37 4.12 -11.73
C ASP A 252 13.11 5.46 -12.00
N CYS A 253 12.98 6.06 -13.19
CA CYS A 253 13.85 7.19 -13.55
C CYS A 253 13.59 8.49 -12.77
N VAL A 254 12.37 8.81 -12.33
CA VAL A 254 12.08 10.12 -11.69
C VAL A 254 12.73 10.22 -10.32
N THR A 255 12.63 9.19 -9.47
CA THR A 255 13.22 9.25 -8.13
C THR A 255 14.75 9.25 -8.21
N ASN A 256 15.34 8.49 -9.13
CA ASN A 256 16.78 8.49 -9.33
C ASN A 256 17.31 9.81 -9.92
N GLU A 257 16.55 10.44 -10.83
CA GLU A 257 16.85 11.78 -11.35
C GLU A 257 16.67 12.84 -10.26
N LEU A 258 15.59 12.76 -9.47
CA LEU A 258 15.35 13.63 -8.34
C LEU A 258 16.42 13.51 -7.27
N ASP A 259 16.85 12.30 -6.97
CA ASP A 259 17.93 12.00 -6.02
C ASP A 259 19.25 12.55 -6.54
N ARG A 260 19.55 12.38 -7.83
CA ARG A 260 20.74 12.96 -8.50
C ARG A 260 20.74 14.48 -8.47
N HIS A 261 19.58 15.11 -8.64
CA HIS A 261 19.43 16.56 -8.52
C HIS A 261 19.26 17.02 -7.06
N GLY A 262 19.23 16.09 -6.12
CA GLY A 262 19.15 16.34 -4.69
C GLY A 262 17.79 16.87 -4.23
N ALA A 263 16.71 16.68 -4.99
CA ALA A 263 15.36 17.17 -4.66
C ALA A 263 14.85 16.67 -3.29
N PHE A 264 15.31 15.49 -2.88
CA PHE A 264 15.02 14.87 -1.59
C PHE A 264 16.20 14.92 -0.62
N HIS A 265 17.31 15.58 -0.99
CA HIS A 265 18.48 15.67 -0.13
C HIS A 265 18.16 16.51 1.12
N PRO A 266 18.61 16.09 2.32
CA PRO A 266 18.27 16.80 3.56
C PRO A 266 18.61 18.29 3.53
N SER A 267 19.69 18.68 2.84
CA SER A 267 20.09 20.08 2.68
C SER A 267 19.07 20.96 1.94
N GLN A 268 18.19 20.41 1.10
CA GLN A 268 17.13 21.20 0.42
C GLN A 268 15.97 21.53 1.35
N PHE A 269 15.77 20.71 2.38
CA PHE A 269 14.80 20.97 3.44
C PHE A 269 15.42 21.79 4.58
N ASN A 270 16.75 22.00 4.53
CA ASN A 270 17.53 22.69 5.54
C ASN A 270 17.77 24.17 5.19
N ASN A 271 16.72 24.89 4.81
CA ASN A 271 16.71 26.36 4.88
C ASN A 271 16.48 26.86 6.32
N ASN A 272 16.55 25.98 7.32
CA ASN A 272 16.58 26.31 8.73
C ASN A 272 17.92 25.85 9.33
N PRO A 273 18.56 26.65 10.20
CA PRO A 273 19.81 26.24 10.85
C PRO A 273 19.61 24.93 11.64
N PRO A 274 20.67 24.10 11.80
CA PRO A 274 20.59 22.82 12.50
C PRO A 274 20.03 23.05 13.91
N ARG A 275 18.78 22.66 14.13
CA ARG A 275 18.15 22.81 15.44
C ARG A 275 18.53 21.60 16.28
N LYS A 276 19.23 21.87 17.40
CA LYS A 276 19.34 20.94 18.54
C LYS A 276 17.96 20.33 18.81
N GLU A 277 17.92 19.06 19.24
CA GLU A 277 16.69 18.33 19.60
C GLU A 277 15.65 19.29 20.16
N VAL A 278 14.56 19.51 19.43
CA VAL A 278 13.57 20.52 19.81
C VAL A 278 12.77 19.92 20.96
N PRO A 279 12.94 20.40 22.21
CA PRO A 279 12.17 19.89 23.32
C PRO A 279 10.67 20.13 23.05
N PRO A 280 9.79 19.23 23.53
CA PRO A 280 8.37 19.30 23.21
C PRO A 280 7.83 20.67 23.58
N ALA A 281 7.15 21.33 22.63
CA ALA A 281 6.69 22.70 22.82
C ALA A 281 5.25 22.86 22.34
N CYS A 282 4.53 23.77 22.98
CA CYS A 282 3.20 24.15 22.52
C CYS A 282 3.28 24.86 21.15
N ALA A 283 2.42 24.49 20.21
CA ALA A 283 2.38 25.14 18.90
C ALA A 283 1.83 26.58 18.94
N GLY A 284 0.98 26.91 19.92
CA GLY A 284 0.41 28.26 20.06
C GLY A 284 1.33 29.26 20.78
N CYS A 285 1.85 28.91 21.96
CA CYS A 285 2.69 29.83 22.75
C CYS A 285 4.19 29.53 22.67
N HIS A 286 4.59 28.46 21.98
CA HIS A 286 5.99 28.03 21.83
C HIS A 286 6.74 27.71 23.13
N THR A 287 6.03 27.67 24.27
CA THR A 287 6.59 27.24 25.55
C THR A 287 7.06 25.80 25.44
N VAL A 288 8.34 25.62 25.72
CA VAL A 288 8.99 24.31 25.86
C VAL A 288 8.56 23.69 27.18
N VAL A 289 8.23 22.41 27.16
CA VAL A 289 7.91 21.60 28.33
C VAL A 289 8.91 20.47 28.49
N ALA A 290 9.18 20.07 29.74
CA ALA A 290 10.07 18.95 30.03
C ALA A 290 9.41 17.60 29.71
N ASP A 291 8.11 17.48 30.01
CA ASP A 291 7.32 16.28 29.72
C ASP A 291 6.26 16.59 28.65
N ARG A 292 6.20 15.77 27.60
CA ARG A 292 5.21 15.89 26.52
C ARG A 292 3.80 15.54 27.00
N SER A 293 3.65 14.80 28.09
CA SER A 293 2.35 14.38 28.65
C SER A 293 1.46 15.56 29.07
N VAL A 294 2.05 16.71 29.40
CA VAL A 294 1.33 17.93 29.79
C VAL A 294 0.69 18.65 28.59
N LEU A 295 1.03 18.25 27.37
CA LEU A 295 0.47 18.82 26.15
C LEU A 295 -0.68 17.97 25.62
N ARG A 296 -1.71 18.63 25.13
CA ARG A 296 -2.88 18.03 24.50
C ARG A 296 -2.71 18.03 22.98
N LYS A 297 -3.06 16.93 22.33
CA LYS A 297 -3.06 16.84 20.87
C LYS A 297 -4.26 17.55 20.27
N CYS A 298 -4.10 18.10 19.07
CA CYS A 298 -5.23 18.50 18.23
C CYS A 298 -6.14 17.28 17.99
N ALA A 299 -7.42 17.39 18.36
CA ALA A 299 -8.38 16.30 18.23
C ALA A 299 -8.52 15.78 16.78
N ARG A 300 -8.40 16.68 15.79
CA ARG A 300 -8.59 16.37 14.35
C ARG A 300 -7.36 15.74 13.72
N CYS A 301 -6.21 16.44 13.72
CA CYS A 301 -5.01 15.94 13.03
C CYS A 301 -4.10 15.08 13.90
N GLN A 302 -4.21 15.16 15.24
CA GLN A 302 -3.37 14.45 16.22
C GLN A 302 -1.85 14.69 16.12
N ASN A 303 -1.43 15.64 15.29
CA ASN A 303 -0.02 15.88 14.98
C ASN A 303 0.54 17.16 15.61
N VAL A 304 -0.32 18.03 16.17
CA VAL A 304 0.05 19.28 16.83
C VAL A 304 -0.30 19.23 18.31
N TRP A 305 0.57 19.81 19.14
CA TRP A 305 0.47 19.76 20.60
C TRP A 305 0.27 21.16 21.17
N TYR A 306 -0.66 21.29 22.12
CA TYR A 306 -1.00 22.55 22.78
C TYR A 306 -1.01 22.37 24.29
N CYS A 307 -0.48 23.35 25.05
CA CYS A 307 -0.57 23.32 26.51
C CYS A 307 -1.99 23.63 27.01
N SER A 308 -2.81 24.31 26.20
CA SER A 308 -4.17 24.70 26.54
C SER A 308 -5.08 24.80 25.32
N ARG A 309 -6.40 24.88 25.55
CA ARG A 309 -7.40 25.10 24.48
C ARG A 309 -7.27 26.51 23.90
N GLU A 310 -6.83 27.46 24.69
CA GLU A 310 -6.58 28.84 24.32
C GLU A 310 -5.44 28.91 23.30
N CYS A 311 -4.32 28.22 23.55
CA CYS A 311 -3.22 28.14 22.59
C CYS A 311 -3.64 27.47 21.27
N GLN A 312 -4.52 26.46 21.32
CA GLN A 312 -5.09 25.88 20.10
C GLN A 312 -5.97 26.89 19.34
N LYS A 313 -6.83 27.66 20.03
CA LYS A 313 -7.65 28.70 19.41
C LYS A 313 -6.80 29.79 18.77
N THR A 314 -5.71 30.20 19.42
CA THR A 314 -4.78 31.21 18.91
C THR A 314 -4.05 30.73 17.65
N ASP A 315 -3.60 29.48 17.60
CA ASP A 315 -2.98 28.90 16.40
C ASP A 315 -4.01 28.46 15.34
N TRP A 316 -5.30 28.39 15.67
CA TRP A 316 -6.32 27.87 14.76
C TRP A 316 -6.37 28.56 13.39
N PRO A 317 -6.24 29.90 13.24
CA PRO A 317 -6.24 30.55 11.94
C PRO A 317 -5.14 30.06 10.98
N SER A 318 -3.95 29.76 11.50
CA SER A 318 -2.83 29.14 10.76
C SER A 318 -3.06 27.63 10.61
N HIS A 319 -3.31 26.94 11.72
CA HIS A 319 -3.43 25.50 11.78
C HIS A 319 -4.57 24.94 10.94
N LYS A 320 -5.72 25.61 10.86
CA LYS A 320 -6.89 25.14 10.10
C LYS A 320 -6.62 24.97 8.60
N LYS A 321 -5.61 25.68 8.07
CA LYS A 321 -5.21 25.60 6.65
C LYS A 321 -4.59 24.24 6.30
N ILE A 322 -4.07 23.54 7.30
CA ILE A 322 -3.34 22.27 7.17
C ILE A 322 -3.98 21.15 7.99
N CYS A 323 -4.84 21.47 8.96
CA CYS A 323 -5.45 20.50 9.85
C CYS A 323 -6.58 19.70 9.18
N GLY A 324 -6.26 18.46 8.79
CA GLY A 324 -7.25 17.50 8.27
C GLY A 324 -7.78 17.85 6.89
N ASN A 325 -7.00 18.59 6.11
CA ASN A 325 -7.22 18.75 4.68
C ASN A 325 -6.48 17.62 3.97
N GLU A 326 -7.23 16.65 3.46
CA GLU A 326 -6.74 15.77 2.41
C GLU A 326 -6.73 16.61 1.13
N SER A 327 -5.55 17.05 0.71
CA SER A 327 -5.42 18.04 -0.38
C SER A 327 -5.42 17.41 -1.77
N PHE A 328 -5.52 16.09 -1.86
CA PHE A 328 -5.42 15.35 -3.11
C PHE A 328 -6.60 14.42 -3.28
N ASP A 329 -7.30 14.61 -4.39
CA ASP A 329 -8.31 13.68 -4.87
C ASP A 329 -7.61 12.43 -5.44
N PRO A 330 -7.77 11.25 -4.82
CA PRO A 330 -7.16 10.02 -5.30
C PRO A 330 -7.65 9.62 -6.71
N THR A 331 -8.79 10.13 -7.17
CA THR A 331 -9.29 9.86 -8.53
C THR A 331 -8.40 10.48 -9.59
N LEU A 332 -7.75 11.62 -9.32
CA LEU A 332 -6.81 12.27 -10.24
C LEU A 332 -5.50 11.49 -10.42
N LEU A 333 -5.20 10.58 -9.48
CA LEU A 333 -4.03 9.72 -9.50
C LEU A 333 -4.37 8.28 -9.91
N SER A 334 -5.65 7.95 -9.94
CA SER A 334 -6.11 6.63 -10.34
C SER A 334 -6.06 6.57 -11.87
N PRO A 335 -5.31 5.62 -12.46
CA PRO A 335 -5.39 5.36 -13.90
C PRO A 335 -6.84 5.04 -14.29
N ASP A 336 -7.19 5.29 -15.55
CA ASP A 336 -8.51 4.92 -16.08
C ASP A 336 -8.80 3.45 -15.75
N ALA A 337 -10.02 3.19 -15.28
CA ALA A 337 -10.46 1.85 -15.00
C ALA A 337 -10.42 1.04 -16.30
N GLU A 338 -9.46 0.11 -16.40
CA GLU A 338 -9.57 -0.99 -17.36
C GLU A 338 -10.93 -1.64 -17.16
N SER A 339 -11.64 -2.00 -18.25
CA SER A 339 -12.91 -2.70 -18.12
C SER A 339 -12.67 -3.92 -17.23
N PRO A 340 -13.41 -4.07 -16.13
CA PRO A 340 -13.17 -5.19 -15.23
C PRO A 340 -13.33 -6.48 -16.02
N ASP A 341 -12.32 -7.35 -15.95
CA ASP A 341 -12.46 -8.73 -16.40
C ASP A 341 -13.73 -9.27 -15.73
N GLU A 342 -14.74 -9.64 -16.51
CA GLU A 342 -16.02 -10.13 -15.99
C GLU A 342 -15.99 -11.66 -15.89
N PHE A 343 -16.43 -12.17 -14.76
CA PHE A 343 -16.61 -13.61 -14.59
C PHE A 343 -17.92 -14.03 -15.25
N ILE A 344 -17.83 -14.62 -16.44
CA ILE A 344 -18.98 -15.11 -17.20
C ILE A 344 -19.76 -16.12 -16.36
N GLY A 345 -21.05 -15.88 -16.13
CA GLY A 345 -21.90 -16.74 -15.31
C GLY A 345 -21.82 -16.45 -13.81
N CYS A 346 -21.26 -15.31 -13.39
CA CYS A 346 -21.46 -14.82 -12.02
C CYS A 346 -22.95 -14.54 -11.77
N PRO A 347 -23.60 -15.18 -10.77
CA PRO A 347 -25.01 -14.97 -10.53
C PRO A 347 -25.29 -13.59 -9.90
N ALA A 348 -26.53 -13.12 -9.96
CA ALA A 348 -26.97 -11.99 -9.15
C ALA A 348 -27.05 -12.40 -7.66
N GLU A 349 -26.87 -11.43 -6.75
CA GLU A 349 -27.02 -11.64 -5.31
C GLU A 349 -28.51 -11.74 -4.95
N ALA A 350 -28.87 -12.77 -4.19
CA ALA A 350 -30.19 -12.91 -3.61
C ALA A 350 -30.44 -11.79 -2.57
N PRO A 351 -31.69 -11.32 -2.40
CA PRO A 351 -32.01 -10.28 -1.43
C PRO A 351 -31.47 -10.62 -0.03
N GLY A 352 -30.67 -9.70 0.54
CA GLY A 352 -30.11 -9.84 1.88
C GLY A 352 -28.80 -10.64 1.96
N PHE A 353 -28.35 -11.27 0.87
CA PHE A 353 -27.02 -11.87 0.81
C PHE A 353 -25.98 -10.83 0.41
N VAL A 354 -24.93 -10.69 1.23
CA VAL A 354 -23.79 -9.79 0.95
C VAL A 354 -22.54 -10.63 0.80
N ARG A 355 -21.94 -10.59 -0.39
CA ARG A 355 -20.68 -11.30 -0.65
C ARG A 355 -19.57 -10.76 0.24
N SER A 356 -18.84 -11.68 0.86
CA SER A 356 -17.65 -11.30 1.61
C SER A 356 -16.54 -10.80 0.66
N PRO A 357 -15.56 -10.06 1.18
CA PRO A 357 -14.31 -9.81 0.50
C PRO A 357 -13.64 -11.04 -0.13
N ALA A 358 -13.48 -12.11 0.64
CA ALA A 358 -12.84 -13.33 0.19
C ALA A 358 -13.60 -13.93 -1.01
N LEU A 359 -14.93 -13.86 -1.01
CA LEU A 359 -15.73 -14.32 -2.15
C LEU A 359 -15.56 -13.43 -3.38
N TRP A 360 -15.50 -12.11 -3.22
CA TRP A 360 -15.19 -11.21 -4.33
C TRP A 360 -13.79 -11.44 -4.90
N ARG A 361 -12.81 -11.78 -4.06
CA ARG A 361 -11.48 -12.20 -4.51
C ARG A 361 -11.56 -13.47 -5.35
N GLN A 362 -12.39 -14.44 -4.95
CA GLN A 362 -12.59 -15.67 -5.72
C GLN A 362 -13.22 -15.41 -7.09
N ILE A 363 -14.24 -14.55 -7.14
CA ILE A 363 -14.87 -14.10 -8.39
C ILE A 363 -13.84 -13.39 -9.29
N TRP A 364 -12.97 -12.57 -8.71
CA TRP A 364 -11.91 -11.87 -9.43
C TRP A 364 -10.87 -12.82 -10.03
N TYR A 365 -10.46 -13.87 -9.31
CA TYR A 365 -9.56 -14.88 -9.89
C TYR A 365 -10.22 -15.56 -11.10
N LEU A 366 -11.47 -15.97 -10.95
CA LEU A 366 -12.23 -16.64 -12.01
C LEU A 366 -12.52 -15.75 -13.22
N SER A 367 -12.50 -14.42 -13.05
CA SER A 367 -12.69 -13.51 -14.17
C SER A 367 -11.46 -13.39 -15.07
N LYS A 368 -10.27 -13.77 -14.59
CA LYS A 368 -9.04 -13.69 -15.39
C LYS A 368 -9.13 -14.57 -16.62
N ARG A 369 -8.61 -14.06 -17.74
CA ARG A 369 -8.65 -14.73 -19.04
C ARG A 369 -8.06 -16.15 -18.98
N ASP A 370 -6.96 -16.36 -18.30
CA ASP A 370 -6.32 -17.68 -18.11
C ASP A 370 -7.10 -18.61 -17.16
N SER A 371 -8.10 -18.08 -16.46
CA SER A 371 -8.86 -18.76 -15.41
C SER A 371 -10.32 -19.02 -15.79
N GLN A 372 -10.78 -18.56 -16.96
CA GLN A 372 -12.17 -18.74 -17.44
C GLN A 372 -12.57 -20.23 -17.59
N THR A 373 -11.63 -21.15 -17.79
CA THR A 373 -11.91 -22.59 -17.85
C THR A 373 -11.75 -23.32 -16.51
N GLN A 374 -11.34 -22.60 -15.46
CA GLN A 374 -11.06 -23.17 -14.15
C GLN A 374 -12.34 -23.16 -13.30
N VAL A 375 -12.51 -24.17 -12.43
CA VAL A 375 -13.73 -24.26 -11.61
C VAL A 375 -13.60 -23.45 -10.32
N TYR A 376 -12.39 -23.32 -9.78
CA TYR A 376 -12.16 -22.70 -8.49
C TYR A 376 -10.67 -22.40 -8.32
N HIS A 377 -10.33 -21.46 -7.45
CA HIS A 377 -8.96 -21.18 -7.02
C HIS A 377 -8.79 -21.50 -5.54
N LEU A 378 -7.76 -22.27 -5.21
CA LEU A 378 -7.38 -22.56 -3.83
C LEU A 378 -6.25 -21.65 -3.40
N GLU A 379 -6.43 -20.96 -2.28
CA GLU A 379 -5.39 -20.10 -1.72
C GLU A 379 -4.22 -20.95 -1.21
N THR A 380 -3.02 -20.66 -1.71
CA THR A 380 -1.77 -21.33 -1.27
C THR A 380 -0.93 -20.45 -0.37
N THR A 381 -0.98 -19.13 -0.63
CA THR A 381 -0.35 -18.07 0.16
C THR A 381 -1.21 -16.81 0.03
N PRO A 382 -1.00 -15.77 0.86
CA PRO A 382 -1.71 -14.50 0.74
C PRO A 382 -1.65 -13.88 -0.67
N LYS A 383 -0.63 -14.19 -1.47
CA LYS A 383 -0.40 -13.59 -2.79
C LYS A 383 -0.64 -14.56 -3.95
N HIS A 384 -0.83 -15.85 -3.67
CA HIS A 384 -0.89 -16.88 -4.71
C HIS A 384 -2.01 -17.87 -4.47
N SER A 385 -2.75 -18.17 -5.53
CA SER A 385 -3.68 -19.27 -5.60
C SER A 385 -3.20 -20.33 -6.61
N THR A 386 -3.76 -21.52 -6.51
CA THR A 386 -3.65 -22.56 -7.54
C THR A 386 -5.03 -22.84 -8.08
N SER A 387 -5.17 -22.89 -9.39
CA SER A 387 -6.43 -23.23 -10.04
C SER A 387 -6.73 -24.71 -9.86
N VAL A 388 -8.02 -25.01 -9.69
CA VAL A 388 -8.56 -26.37 -9.65
C VAL A 388 -9.28 -26.64 -10.96
N ASN A 389 -8.99 -27.80 -11.52
CA ASN A 389 -9.72 -28.39 -12.63
C ASN A 389 -10.21 -29.77 -12.21
N LEU A 390 -11.49 -30.06 -12.46
CA LEU A 390 -12.11 -31.33 -12.09
C LEU A 390 -12.14 -32.23 -13.33
N SER A 391 -11.58 -33.43 -13.22
CA SER A 391 -11.45 -34.37 -14.35
C SER A 391 -12.74 -35.12 -14.70
N GLY A 392 -13.75 -35.10 -13.81
CA GLY A 392 -15.04 -35.75 -14.02
C GLY A 392 -16.13 -34.75 -14.42
N TYR A 393 -16.82 -35.02 -15.54
CA TYR A 393 -17.90 -34.14 -16.04
C TYR A 393 -19.05 -33.99 -15.03
N THR A 394 -19.44 -35.08 -14.36
CA THR A 394 -20.50 -35.07 -13.36
C THR A 394 -20.14 -34.21 -12.15
N ASP A 395 -18.94 -34.42 -11.59
CA ASP A 395 -18.45 -33.64 -10.45
C ASP A 395 -18.25 -32.18 -10.84
N GLN A 396 -17.77 -31.91 -12.05
CA GLN A 396 -17.61 -30.55 -12.57
C GLN A 396 -18.96 -29.83 -12.65
N LEU A 397 -19.97 -30.45 -13.25
CA LEU A 397 -21.28 -29.82 -13.41
C LEU A 397 -21.97 -29.63 -12.06
N LEU A 398 -21.91 -30.64 -11.18
CA LEU A 398 -22.42 -30.56 -9.82
C LEU A 398 -21.75 -29.42 -9.03
N PHE A 399 -20.42 -29.31 -9.13
CA PHE A 399 -19.66 -28.25 -8.49
C PHE A 399 -20.03 -26.86 -9.03
N LEU A 400 -20.18 -26.72 -10.35
CA LEU A 400 -20.52 -25.44 -10.97
C LEU A 400 -21.90 -24.93 -10.51
N VAL A 401 -22.89 -25.82 -10.45
CA VAL A 401 -24.23 -25.50 -9.93
C VAL A 401 -24.17 -25.16 -8.45
N ALA A 402 -23.44 -25.94 -7.64
CA ALA A 402 -23.25 -25.67 -6.22
C ALA A 402 -22.58 -24.30 -5.99
N ARG A 403 -21.50 -24.01 -6.72
CA ARG A 403 -20.79 -22.73 -6.67
C ARG A 403 -21.69 -21.56 -7.05
N ARG A 404 -22.51 -21.70 -8.10
CA ARG A 404 -23.47 -20.67 -8.50
C ARG A 404 -24.48 -20.40 -7.38
N ARG A 405 -25.09 -21.44 -6.80
CA ARG A 405 -26.04 -21.29 -5.67
C ARG A 405 -25.38 -20.64 -4.45
N ALA A 406 -24.16 -21.05 -4.12
CA ALA A 406 -23.37 -20.46 -3.05
C ALA A 406 -23.04 -18.98 -3.32
N MET A 407 -22.59 -18.63 -4.53
CA MET A 407 -22.29 -17.25 -4.94
C MET A 407 -23.53 -16.33 -5.00
N ALA A 408 -24.71 -16.91 -5.25
CA ALA A 408 -25.97 -16.18 -5.32
C ALA A 408 -26.53 -15.91 -3.92
N SER A 409 -26.44 -16.87 -2.99
CA SER A 409 -27.24 -16.85 -1.76
C SER A 409 -26.52 -17.27 -0.48
N GLY A 410 -25.27 -17.72 -0.55
CA GLY A 410 -24.58 -18.32 0.60
C GLY A 410 -25.16 -19.66 1.02
N SER A 411 -25.78 -20.41 0.10
CA SER A 411 -26.42 -21.71 0.38
C SER A 411 -25.47 -22.70 1.05
N LEU A 412 -25.67 -22.95 2.35
CA LEU A 412 -24.85 -23.88 3.14
C LEU A 412 -24.80 -25.30 2.53
N PRO A 413 -25.92 -25.91 2.08
CA PRO A 413 -25.86 -27.23 1.43
C PRO A 413 -24.99 -27.22 0.17
N ALA A 414 -25.02 -26.13 -0.60
CA ALA A 414 -24.18 -26.00 -1.80
C ALA A 414 -22.70 -25.84 -1.45
N ILE A 415 -22.39 -25.08 -0.40
CA ILE A 415 -21.02 -24.90 0.10
C ILE A 415 -20.45 -26.23 0.63
N ILE A 416 -21.27 -27.06 1.28
CA ILE A 416 -20.86 -28.40 1.73
C ILE A 416 -20.52 -29.30 0.54
N ILE A 417 -21.34 -29.31 -0.51
CA ILE A 417 -21.02 -30.04 -1.75
C ILE A 417 -19.73 -29.54 -2.39
N MET A 418 -19.52 -28.21 -2.43
CA MET A 418 -18.25 -27.66 -2.90
C MET A 418 -17.06 -28.17 -2.07
N LEU A 419 -17.18 -28.17 -0.74
CA LEU A 419 -16.13 -28.68 0.16
C LEU A 419 -15.84 -30.16 -0.14
N GLU A 420 -16.86 -31.00 -0.21
CA GLU A 420 -16.72 -32.44 -0.46
C GLU A 420 -15.98 -32.74 -1.77
N ILE A 421 -16.32 -32.01 -2.85
CA ILE A 421 -15.68 -32.17 -4.17
C ILE A 421 -14.23 -31.64 -4.15
N LEU A 422 -13.93 -30.59 -3.38
CA LEU A 422 -12.58 -30.00 -3.30
C LEU A 422 -11.63 -30.79 -2.40
N LEU A 423 -12.13 -31.56 -1.43
CA LEU A 423 -11.30 -32.28 -0.44
C LEU A 423 -10.31 -33.29 -1.07
N PRO A 424 -10.69 -34.12 -2.05
CA PRO A 424 -9.74 -35.00 -2.75
C PRO A 424 -8.61 -34.23 -3.44
N GLU A 425 -8.95 -33.12 -4.08
CA GLU A 425 -7.98 -32.27 -4.76
C GLU A 425 -7.04 -31.56 -3.77
N ALA A 426 -7.56 -31.16 -2.60
CA ALA A 426 -6.76 -30.64 -1.48
C ALA A 426 -5.64 -31.60 -1.10
N ARG A 427 -6.00 -32.86 -0.85
CA ARG A 427 -5.07 -33.92 -0.44
C ARG A 427 -4.02 -34.15 -1.52
N ARG A 428 -4.44 -34.25 -2.79
CA ARG A 428 -3.54 -34.40 -3.93
C ARG A 428 -2.54 -33.25 -4.02
N LEU A 429 -2.98 -32.02 -3.81
CA LEU A 429 -2.12 -30.83 -3.85
C LEU A 429 -1.15 -30.78 -2.66
N GLU A 430 -1.59 -31.16 -1.47
CA GLU A 430 -0.77 -31.30 -0.28
C GLU A 430 0.33 -32.36 -0.48
N ASP A 431 -0.01 -33.52 -1.05
CA ASP A 431 0.92 -34.62 -1.34
C ASP A 431 2.06 -34.21 -2.28
N ILE A 432 1.79 -33.32 -3.25
CA ILE A 432 2.81 -32.77 -4.16
C ILE A 432 3.52 -31.53 -3.61
N GLY A 433 3.36 -31.23 -2.31
CA GLY A 433 4.06 -30.17 -1.60
C GLY A 433 3.52 -28.76 -1.87
N LYS A 434 2.28 -28.60 -2.38
CA LYS A 434 1.64 -27.28 -2.44
C LYS A 434 1.22 -26.85 -1.04
N LYS A 435 1.27 -25.54 -0.78
CA LYS A 435 0.93 -24.95 0.54
C LYS A 435 -0.59 -24.88 0.80
N THR A 436 -1.34 -25.93 0.46
CA THR A 436 -2.78 -26.07 0.75
C THR A 436 -3.04 -27.40 1.47
N SER A 437 -4.19 -27.52 2.14
CA SER A 437 -4.59 -28.68 2.96
C SER A 437 -6.12 -28.72 3.09
N PRO A 438 -6.75 -29.86 3.43
CA PRO A 438 -8.18 -29.94 3.73
C PRO A 438 -8.69 -28.85 4.69
N GLU A 439 -7.94 -28.56 5.75
CA GLU A 439 -8.26 -27.54 6.76
C GLU A 439 -8.24 -26.14 6.15
N LYS A 440 -7.25 -25.85 5.30
CA LYS A 440 -7.16 -24.57 4.59
C LYS A 440 -8.31 -24.33 3.63
N ILE A 441 -8.77 -25.37 2.92
CA ILE A 441 -9.94 -25.24 2.03
C ILE A 441 -11.20 -24.95 2.83
N ARG A 442 -11.41 -25.66 3.94
CA ARG A 442 -12.53 -25.39 4.85
C ARG A 442 -12.50 -23.93 5.31
N ALA A 443 -11.37 -23.47 5.85
CA ALA A 443 -11.21 -22.10 6.32
C ALA A 443 -11.37 -21.06 5.18
N GLN A 444 -10.98 -21.39 3.95
CA GLN A 444 -11.25 -20.54 2.79
C GLN A 444 -12.75 -20.40 2.52
N LEU A 445 -13.50 -21.50 2.46
CA LEU A 445 -14.94 -21.46 2.24
C LEU A 445 -15.70 -20.77 3.38
N GLU A 446 -15.30 -21.00 4.63
CA GLU A 446 -15.86 -20.30 5.81
C GLU A 446 -15.68 -18.78 5.69
N ARG A 447 -14.50 -18.32 5.26
CA ARG A 447 -14.24 -16.88 5.02
C ARG A 447 -15.02 -16.34 3.83
N GLU A 448 -15.06 -17.06 2.72
CA GLU A 448 -15.77 -16.66 1.51
C GLU A 448 -17.26 -16.48 1.76
N TYR A 449 -17.90 -17.42 2.47
CA TYR A 449 -19.34 -17.42 2.63
C TYR A 449 -19.82 -16.99 4.02
N ARG A 450 -18.91 -16.74 4.97
CA ARG A 450 -19.20 -16.40 6.37
C ARG A 450 -20.09 -17.45 7.05
N VAL A 451 -19.74 -18.72 6.87
CA VAL A 451 -20.47 -19.88 7.39
C VAL A 451 -19.61 -20.67 8.38
N ASP A 452 -20.25 -21.50 9.20
CA ASP A 452 -19.58 -22.53 10.02
C ASP A 452 -19.60 -23.87 9.28
N LEU A 453 -18.43 -24.45 9.03
CA LEU A 453 -18.28 -25.78 8.42
C LEU A 453 -17.73 -26.81 9.43
N SER A 454 -18.02 -26.62 10.72
CA SER A 454 -17.80 -27.61 11.76
C SER A 454 -18.59 -28.90 11.48
N ALA A 455 -18.10 -30.02 12.01
CA ALA A 455 -18.76 -31.32 11.83
C ALA A 455 -20.23 -31.31 12.31
N LYS A 456 -20.53 -30.53 13.35
CA LYS A 456 -21.89 -30.32 13.85
C LYS A 456 -22.74 -29.54 12.84
N ALA A 457 -22.25 -28.40 12.36
CA ALA A 457 -22.97 -27.59 11.39
C ALA A 457 -23.25 -28.34 10.08
N ILE A 458 -22.30 -29.17 9.63
CA ILE A 458 -22.48 -30.03 8.46
C ILE A 458 -23.57 -31.08 8.71
N ALA A 459 -23.57 -31.72 9.88
CA ALA A 459 -24.58 -32.74 10.23
C ALA A 459 -26.00 -32.18 10.38
N GLU A 460 -26.12 -30.92 10.79
CA GLU A 460 -27.40 -30.21 10.97
C GLU A 460 -27.87 -29.47 9.69
N ALA A 461 -27.05 -29.45 8.63
CA ALA A 461 -27.36 -28.72 7.41
C ALA A 461 -28.53 -29.35 6.64
N PRO A 462 -29.38 -28.53 5.97
CA PRO A 462 -30.40 -29.05 5.07
C PRO A 462 -29.79 -29.90 3.95
N PRO A 463 -30.54 -30.87 3.40
CA PRO A 463 -30.04 -31.68 2.30
C PRO A 463 -29.80 -30.83 1.05
N PHE A 464 -28.75 -31.18 0.30
CA PHE A 464 -28.51 -30.59 -1.00
C PHE A 464 -29.55 -31.12 -2.00
N HIS A 465 -30.30 -30.20 -2.62
CA HIS A 465 -31.22 -30.53 -3.70
C HIS A 465 -30.41 -30.78 -4.98
N GLN A 466 -30.69 -31.88 -5.67
CA GLN A 466 -29.99 -32.17 -6.93
C GLN A 466 -30.16 -31.04 -7.96
N PRO A 467 -29.17 -30.81 -8.84
CA PRO A 467 -29.29 -29.82 -9.91
C PRO A 467 -30.49 -30.12 -10.81
N THR A 468 -31.24 -29.08 -11.18
CA THR A 468 -32.29 -29.23 -12.21
C THR A 468 -31.66 -29.30 -13.60
N ILE A 469 -32.46 -29.71 -14.59
CA ILE A 469 -32.02 -29.74 -15.99
C ILE A 469 -31.69 -28.31 -16.44
N GLU A 470 -32.50 -27.33 -16.07
CA GLU A 470 -32.31 -25.93 -16.44
C GLU A 470 -31.02 -25.35 -15.86
N GLU A 471 -30.71 -25.62 -14.60
CA GLU A 471 -29.44 -25.19 -13.99
C GLU A 471 -28.23 -25.81 -14.67
N CYS A 472 -28.33 -27.10 -15.02
CA CYS A 472 -27.29 -27.81 -15.76
C CYS A 472 -27.08 -27.18 -17.15
N GLU A 473 -28.15 -26.95 -17.90
CA GLU A 473 -28.09 -26.32 -19.22
C GLU A 473 -27.53 -24.89 -19.16
N GLU A 474 -27.85 -24.15 -18.09
CA GLU A 474 -27.33 -22.80 -17.88
C GLU A 474 -25.81 -22.80 -17.65
N GLU A 475 -25.30 -23.68 -16.78
CA GLU A 475 -23.86 -23.78 -16.54
C GLU A 475 -23.10 -24.29 -17.78
N ILE A 476 -23.69 -25.21 -18.55
CA ILE A 476 -23.14 -25.63 -19.85
C ILE A 476 -23.04 -24.45 -20.82
N ARG A 477 -24.07 -23.58 -20.86
CA ARG A 477 -24.05 -22.38 -21.68
C ARG A 477 -22.93 -21.42 -21.26
N PHE A 478 -22.75 -21.17 -19.96
CA PHE A 478 -21.66 -20.32 -19.48
C PHE A 478 -20.29 -20.94 -19.78
N MET A 479 -20.11 -22.25 -19.60
CA MET A 479 -18.86 -22.92 -19.97
C MET A 479 -18.51 -22.72 -21.45
N LYS A 480 -19.48 -22.86 -22.36
CA LYS A 480 -19.29 -22.61 -23.80
C LYS A 480 -18.88 -21.15 -24.07
N GLN A 481 -19.53 -20.18 -23.41
CA GLN A 481 -19.19 -18.77 -23.52
C GLN A 481 -17.76 -18.47 -23.02
N ARG A 482 -17.38 -19.06 -21.87
CA ARG A 482 -16.02 -18.95 -21.30
C ARG A 482 -14.97 -19.46 -22.29
N ILE A 483 -15.17 -20.64 -22.87
CA ILE A 483 -14.25 -21.21 -23.88
C ILE A 483 -14.17 -20.32 -25.13
N ALA A 484 -15.31 -19.86 -25.64
CA ALA A 484 -15.37 -18.99 -26.82
C ALA A 484 -14.62 -17.66 -26.59
N SER A 485 -14.68 -17.09 -25.39
CA SER A 485 -13.97 -15.85 -25.04
C SER A 485 -12.44 -15.95 -25.15
N LEU A 486 -11.89 -17.16 -25.18
CA LEU A 486 -10.46 -17.41 -25.27
C LEU A 486 -9.93 -17.46 -26.72
N GLY A 487 -10.82 -17.50 -27.71
CA GLY A 487 -10.47 -17.68 -29.12
C GLY A 487 -10.02 -19.09 -29.48
N GLY A 488 -10.36 -20.10 -28.66
CA GLY A 488 -10.08 -21.51 -28.91
C GLY A 488 -11.32 -22.31 -29.33
N GLU A 489 -11.11 -23.42 -30.04
CA GLU A 489 -12.14 -24.44 -30.27
C GLU A 489 -12.31 -25.33 -29.02
N LEU A 490 -13.49 -25.92 -28.85
CA LEU A 490 -13.83 -26.84 -27.76
C LEU A 490 -12.77 -27.96 -27.64
N PRO A 491 -12.30 -28.31 -26.43
CA PRO A 491 -11.65 -29.60 -26.23
C PRO A 491 -12.58 -30.69 -26.76
N THR A 492 -12.06 -31.57 -27.61
CA THR A 492 -12.76 -32.58 -28.42
C THR A 492 -13.52 -33.67 -27.63
N GLY A 493 -13.83 -33.44 -26.35
CA GLY A 493 -14.64 -34.32 -25.48
C GLY A 493 -16.00 -33.76 -25.05
N LEU A 494 -16.36 -32.52 -25.42
CA LEU A 494 -17.63 -31.88 -25.02
C LEU A 494 -18.77 -32.01 -26.04
N TYR A 495 -18.58 -32.81 -27.10
CA TYR A 495 -19.56 -33.03 -28.17
C TYR A 495 -20.57 -34.15 -27.90
N CYS A 496 -20.46 -34.88 -26.79
CA CYS A 496 -21.45 -35.89 -26.46
C CYS A 496 -22.64 -35.22 -25.74
N TYR A 497 -23.81 -35.29 -26.36
CA TYR A 497 -25.12 -34.90 -25.84
C TYR A 497 -25.54 -33.43 -26.03
N ALA A 498 -25.42 -32.95 -27.27
CA ALA A 498 -26.59 -32.35 -27.92
C ALA A 498 -27.28 -33.48 -28.71
N GLY A 499 -28.14 -34.22 -28.03
CA GLY A 499 -28.88 -35.36 -28.56
C GLY A 499 -29.90 -35.82 -27.54
#